data_AF-A0A923B7A8-F1
#
_entry.id   AF-A0A923B7A8-F1
#
_cell.length_a   1.000
_cell.length_b   1.000
_cell.length_c   1.000
_cell.angle_alpha   90.00
_cell.angle_beta   90.00
_cell.angle_gamma   90.00
#
_symmetry.space_group_name_H-M   'P 1'
#
loop_
_entity.id
_entity.type
_entity.pdbx_description
1 polymer ?
#
loop_
_entity_poly.entity_id
_entity_poly.type
_entity_poly.pdbx_seq_one_letter_code
_entity_poly.pdbx_strand_id
1 'polypeptide(L)'
;MARVLTAVVTLLVAGLFAWAVPLVRLFGAVQPLIVALSIMVAAVFVRLNRGMPTLEWKSLEPEKRKELTTSIVAVTAEYAWIIGINAAALIGLVTLSVIGAEDAALWPETGRRIAAGLVGGFVALCAARMAYVVWRDIDIVRLQKRLIDGAAEKESLEREVAIADQKVMEFKSANLRRVPVEPPKAWGE
;
A
#
# COMPACT_ATOMS: atom_id res chain seq x y z
N MET A 1 -9.89 -2.03 11.97
CA MET A 1 -9.13 -3.08 12.68
C MET A 1 -7.63 -2.83 12.71
N ALA A 2 -6.94 -2.60 11.57
CA ALA A 2 -5.48 -2.41 11.54
C ALA A 2 -4.97 -1.30 12.50
N ARG A 3 -5.66 -0.15 12.57
CA ARG A 3 -5.28 0.97 13.46
C ARG A 3 -5.36 0.62 14.96
N VAL A 4 -6.36 -0.16 15.35
CA VAL A 4 -6.54 -0.61 16.74
C VAL A 4 -5.45 -1.63 17.09
N LEU A 5 -5.19 -2.58 16.20
CA LEU A 5 -4.12 -3.56 16.39
C LEU A 5 -2.75 -2.88 16.51
N THR A 6 -2.45 -1.90 15.66
CA THR A 6 -1.19 -1.13 15.76
C THR A 6 -1.10 -0.38 17.09
N ALA A 7 -2.19 0.23 17.57
CA ALA A 7 -2.19 0.93 18.84
C ALA A 7 -1.96 -0.03 20.02
N VAL A 8 -2.62 -1.20 20.01
CA VAL A 8 -2.45 -2.23 21.04
C VAL A 8 -1.02 -2.76 21.05
N VAL A 9 -0.46 -3.12 19.89
CA VAL A 9 0.92 -3.62 19.78
C VAL A 9 1.92 -2.56 20.25
N THR A 10 1.75 -1.31 19.83
CA THR A 10 2.60 -0.20 20.28
C THR A 10 2.55 -0.02 21.79
N LEU A 11 1.36 -0.04 22.40
CA LEU A 11 1.20 0.10 23.84
C LEU A 11 1.79 -1.08 24.61
N LEU A 12 1.64 -2.30 24.11
CA LEU A 12 2.24 -3.50 24.71
C LEU A 12 3.77 -3.43 24.65
N VAL A 13 4.35 -3.08 23.51
CA VAL A 13 5.81 -2.93 23.39
C VAL A 13 6.33 -1.78 24.24
N ALA A 14 5.60 -0.65 24.31
CA ALA A 14 5.94 0.45 25.20
C ALA A 14 5.94 0.02 26.67
N GLY A 15 4.93 -0.73 27.11
CA GLY A 15 4.86 -1.29 28.46
C GLY A 15 6.00 -2.26 28.75
N LEU A 16 6.33 -3.14 27.81
CA LEU A 16 7.47 -4.07 27.93
C LEU A 16 8.80 -3.33 28.05
N PHE A 17 9.02 -2.28 27.25
CA PHE A 17 10.23 -1.45 27.35
C PHE A 17 10.29 -0.67 28.66
N ALA A 18 9.17 -0.11 29.11
CA ALA A 18 9.09 0.60 30.38
C ALA A 18 9.40 -0.29 31.59
N TRP A 19 9.04 -1.58 31.50
CA TRP A 19 9.22 -2.53 32.60
C TRP A 19 10.58 -3.27 32.54
N ALA A 20 10.99 -3.73 31.36
CA ALA A 20 12.10 -4.67 31.22
C ALA A 20 13.43 -4.04 30.77
N VAL A 21 13.42 -2.85 30.17
CA VAL A 21 14.61 -2.26 29.54
C VAL A 21 15.17 -1.10 30.36
N PRO A 22 16.37 -1.23 30.96
CA PRO A 22 17.03 -0.11 31.61
C PRO A 22 17.41 0.94 30.57
N LEU A 23 16.99 2.20 30.77
CA LEU A 23 17.28 3.31 29.85
C LEU A 23 18.77 3.44 29.53
N VAL A 24 19.64 3.23 30.51
CA VAL A 24 21.11 3.30 30.35
C VAL A 24 21.62 2.29 29.33
N ARG A 25 21.04 1.08 29.28
CA ARG A 25 21.41 0.06 28.28
C ARG A 25 20.87 0.40 26.90
N LEU A 26 19.74 1.11 26.84
CA LEU A 26 19.13 1.54 25.59
C LEU A 26 20.00 2.53 24.81
N PHE A 27 20.82 3.33 25.50
CA PHE A 27 21.79 4.24 24.87
C PHE A 27 22.76 3.52 23.92
N GLY A 28 23.16 2.28 24.23
CA GLY A 28 23.98 1.46 23.32
C GLY A 28 23.28 1.11 22.00
N ALA A 29 21.95 1.16 21.97
CA ALA A 29 21.13 0.92 20.79
C ALA A 29 20.62 2.20 20.11
N VAL A 30 20.78 3.39 20.72
CA VAL A 30 20.26 4.66 20.18
C VAL A 30 20.83 4.95 18.79
N GLN A 31 22.14 4.81 18.60
CA GLN A 31 22.76 5.06 17.30
C GLN A 31 22.26 4.10 16.20
N PRO A 32 22.26 2.76 16.41
CA PRO A 32 21.60 1.84 15.48
C PRO A 32 20.13 2.19 15.18
N LEU A 33 19.36 2.62 16.19
CA LEU A 33 17.96 3.01 16.01
C LEU A 33 17.81 4.28 15.15
N ILE A 34 18.65 5.30 15.37
CA ILE A 34 18.70 6.51 14.54
C ILE A 34 19.01 6.16 13.09
N VAL A 35 19.99 5.29 12.85
CA VAL A 35 20.35 4.84 11.50
C VAL A 35 19.18 4.10 10.85
N ALA A 36 18.56 3.15 11.55
CA ALA A 36 17.43 2.39 11.04
C ALA A 36 16.25 3.30 10.68
N LEU A 37 15.89 4.25 11.54
CA LEU A 37 14.83 5.23 11.30
C LEU A 37 15.16 6.17 10.13
N SER A 38 16.41 6.58 9.99
CA SER A 38 16.86 7.39 8.85
C SER A 38 16.70 6.64 7.52
N ILE A 39 17.06 5.36 7.49
CA ILE A 39 16.85 4.49 6.32
C ILE A 39 15.36 4.33 6.02
N MET A 40 14.52 4.13 7.03
CA MET A 40 13.07 4.05 6.86
C MET A 40 12.50 5.33 6.25
N VAL A 41 12.89 6.50 6.77
CA VAL A 41 12.48 7.81 6.24
C VAL A 41 12.92 7.98 4.79
N ALA A 42 14.18 7.69 4.46
CA ALA A 42 14.69 7.73 3.09
C ALA A 42 13.89 6.83 2.15
N ALA A 43 13.55 5.61 2.61
CA ALA A 43 12.75 4.67 1.83
C ALA A 43 11.31 5.18 1.57
N VAL A 44 10.72 5.95 2.48
CA VAL A 44 9.41 6.59 2.25
C VAL A 44 9.55 7.77 1.28
N PHE A 45 10.62 8.58 1.37
CA PHE A 45 10.87 9.65 0.40
C PHE A 45 11.04 9.14 -1.02
N VAL A 46 11.78 8.04 -1.22
CA VAL A 46 11.92 7.41 -2.54
C VAL A 46 10.55 6.99 -3.09
N ARG A 47 9.65 6.47 -2.25
CA ARG A 47 8.29 6.08 -2.66
C ARG A 47 7.44 7.29 -3.03
N LEU A 48 7.48 8.35 -2.24
CA LEU A 48 6.79 9.62 -2.55
C LEU A 48 7.27 10.21 -3.87
N ASN A 49 8.56 10.07 -4.18
CA ASN A 49 9.14 10.60 -5.41
C ASN A 49 8.79 9.79 -6.67
N ARG A 50 8.21 8.57 -6.54
CA ARG A 50 7.82 7.75 -7.71
C ARG A 50 6.63 8.32 -8.49
N GLY A 51 5.87 9.26 -7.93
CA GLY A 51 4.79 9.94 -8.63
C GLY A 51 3.63 9.02 -9.05
N MET A 52 2.81 9.49 -10.00
CA MET A 52 1.73 8.67 -10.57
C MET A 52 2.30 7.62 -11.55
N PRO A 53 1.77 6.40 -11.56
CA PRO A 53 2.19 5.35 -12.48
C PRO A 53 1.97 5.77 -13.94
N THR A 54 2.89 5.39 -14.83
CA THR A 54 2.83 5.70 -16.27
C THR A 54 1.88 4.75 -17.03
N LEU A 55 0.64 4.62 -16.56
CA LEU A 55 -0.39 3.86 -17.27
C LEU A 55 -0.84 4.63 -18.52
N GLU A 56 -1.28 3.92 -19.57
CA GLU A 56 -1.95 4.55 -20.71
C GLU A 56 -3.36 4.99 -20.31
N TRP A 57 -3.45 6.13 -19.61
CA TRP A 57 -4.68 6.69 -19.06
C TRP A 57 -5.80 6.93 -20.09
N LYS A 58 -5.50 6.87 -21.39
CA LYS A 58 -6.46 7.12 -22.48
C LYS A 58 -7.45 5.98 -22.68
N SER A 59 -7.07 4.73 -22.36
CA SER A 59 -7.96 3.56 -22.48
C SER A 59 -8.92 3.40 -21.30
N LEU A 60 -8.69 4.11 -20.19
CA LEU A 60 -9.51 4.03 -18.98
C LEU A 60 -10.65 5.05 -18.99
N GLU A 61 -11.82 4.61 -18.54
CA GLU A 61 -12.97 5.48 -18.31
C GLU A 61 -12.64 6.64 -17.35
N PRO A 62 -13.14 7.87 -17.59
CA PRO A 62 -12.82 9.04 -16.78
C PRO A 62 -13.13 8.87 -15.27
N GLU A 63 -14.19 8.15 -14.93
CA GLU A 63 -14.56 7.88 -13.53
C GLU A 63 -13.54 6.97 -12.83
N LYS A 64 -13.10 5.90 -13.50
CA LYS A 64 -12.06 4.99 -12.99
C LYS A 64 -10.71 5.68 -12.80
N ARG A 65 -10.37 6.64 -13.66
CA ARG A 65 -9.20 7.50 -13.48
C ARG A 65 -9.29 8.39 -12.25
N LYS A 66 -10.45 8.99 -12.00
CA LYS A 66 -10.66 9.84 -10.83
C LYS A 66 -10.59 9.02 -9.54
N GLU A 67 -11.16 7.81 -9.53
CA GLU A 67 -11.09 6.87 -8.40
C GLU A 67 -9.63 6.47 -8.08
N LEU A 68 -8.84 6.14 -9.12
CA LEU A 68 -7.44 5.75 -8.95
C LEU A 68 -6.58 6.93 -8.47
N THR A 69 -6.73 8.11 -9.08
CA THR A 69 -5.96 9.31 -8.67
C THR A 69 -6.31 9.75 -7.26
N THR A 70 -7.59 9.74 -6.87
CA THR A 70 -8.01 10.03 -5.49
C THR A 70 -7.39 9.04 -4.50
N SER A 71 -7.38 7.75 -4.84
CA SER A 71 -6.77 6.71 -4.00
C SER A 71 -5.26 6.92 -3.83
N ILE A 72 -4.55 7.24 -4.91
CA ILE A 72 -3.11 7.53 -4.89
C ILE A 72 -2.83 8.76 -4.03
N VAL A 73 -3.55 9.87 -4.22
CA VAL A 73 -3.38 11.09 -3.43
C VAL A 73 -3.63 10.84 -1.94
N ALA A 74 -4.67 10.06 -1.61
CA ALA A 74 -4.94 9.67 -0.22
C ALA A 74 -3.77 8.87 0.38
N VAL A 75 -3.18 7.93 -0.36
CA VAL A 75 -1.99 7.19 0.11
C VAL A 75 -0.78 8.11 0.31
N THR A 76 -0.53 9.01 -0.65
CA THR A 76 0.55 10.00 -0.56
C THR A 76 0.41 10.89 0.67
N ALA A 77 -0.81 11.32 0.99
CA ALA A 77 -1.09 12.09 2.21
C ALA A 77 -0.85 11.26 3.49
N GLU A 78 -1.20 9.97 3.50
CA GLU A 78 -0.88 9.07 4.62
C GLU A 78 0.64 8.90 4.79
N TYR A 79 1.41 8.82 3.71
CA TYR A 79 2.87 8.71 3.77
C TYR A 79 3.53 9.98 4.36
N ALA A 80 3.01 11.17 4.06
CA ALA A 80 3.47 12.41 4.68
C ALA A 80 3.30 12.38 6.22
N TRP A 81 2.18 11.84 6.71
CA TRP A 81 1.96 11.68 8.15
C TRP A 81 2.94 10.68 8.79
N ILE A 82 3.26 9.59 8.10
CA ILE A 82 4.24 8.59 8.55
C ILE A 82 5.64 9.21 8.64
N ILE A 83 6.02 10.07 7.69
CA ILE A 83 7.27 10.83 7.77
C ILE A 83 7.28 11.73 9.02
N GLY A 84 6.17 12.43 9.30
CA GLY A 84 6.06 13.26 10.50
C GLY A 84 6.31 12.47 11.80
N ILE A 85 5.70 11.28 11.92
CA ILE A 85 5.91 10.39 13.08
C ILE A 85 7.38 9.95 13.19
N ASN A 86 7.99 9.50 12.09
CA ASN A 86 9.39 9.09 12.09
C ASN A 86 10.35 10.25 12.40
N ALA A 87 10.06 11.45 11.88
CA ALA A 87 10.84 12.65 12.17
C ALA A 87 10.76 13.02 13.67
N ALA A 88 9.57 12.96 14.27
CA ALA A 88 9.40 13.18 15.70
C ALA A 88 10.17 12.15 16.54
N ALA A 89 10.13 10.86 16.15
CA ALA A 89 10.89 9.80 16.81
C ALA A 89 12.41 10.01 16.68
N LEU A 90 12.89 10.42 15.49
CA LEU A 90 14.30 10.74 15.25
C LEU A 90 14.76 11.91 16.10
N ILE A 91 13.99 13.00 16.14
CA ILE A 91 14.29 14.16 17.00
C ILE A 91 14.38 13.72 18.46
N GLY A 92 13.41 12.94 18.94
CA GLY A 92 13.42 12.41 20.31
C GLY A 92 14.66 11.55 20.62
N LEU A 93 15.07 10.68 19.70
CA LEU A 93 16.26 9.86 19.86
C LEU A 93 17.56 10.67 19.80
N VAL A 94 17.65 11.66 18.92
CA VAL A 94 18.81 12.55 18.83
C VAL A 94 18.92 13.39 20.10
N THR A 95 17.81 13.96 20.59
CA THR A 95 17.78 14.67 21.88
C THR A 95 18.22 13.76 23.02
N LEU A 96 17.72 12.53 23.08
CA LEU A 96 18.14 11.56 24.09
C LEU A 96 19.65 11.27 23.97
N SER A 97 20.16 11.07 22.75
CA SER A 97 21.59 10.83 22.49
C SER A 97 22.48 11.98 22.96
N VAL A 98 22.01 13.23 22.85
CA VAL A 98 22.75 14.43 23.29
C VAL A 98 22.78 14.53 24.81
N ILE A 99 21.69 14.17 25.50
CA ILE A 99 21.66 14.11 26.98
C ILE A 99 22.68 13.08 27.49
N GLY A 100 22.80 11.95 26.80
CA GLY A 100 23.77 10.92 27.17
C GLY A 100 23.35 10.06 28.36
N ALA A 101 24.06 8.95 28.52
CA ALA A 101 23.71 7.92 29.50
C ALA A 101 23.97 8.34 30.94
N GLU A 102 24.97 9.21 31.17
CA GLU A 102 25.39 9.68 32.50
C GLU A 102 24.34 10.60 33.11
N ASP A 103 23.91 11.64 32.38
CA ASP A 103 22.87 12.56 32.84
C ASP A 103 21.51 11.86 32.97
N ALA A 104 21.19 10.95 32.04
CA ALA A 104 19.96 10.16 32.10
C ALA A 104 19.95 9.17 33.29
N ALA A 105 21.11 8.77 33.83
CA ALA A 105 21.18 7.91 35.00
C ALA A 105 20.74 8.62 36.29
N LEU A 106 20.89 9.96 36.34
CA LEU A 106 20.48 10.81 37.46
C LEU A 106 18.96 11.02 37.52
N TRP A 107 18.22 10.65 36.46
CA TRP A 107 16.79 10.84 36.41
C TRP A 107 16.06 9.93 37.42
N PRO A 108 14.90 10.39 37.95
CA PRO A 108 14.02 9.56 38.75
C PRO A 108 13.71 8.24 38.03
N GLU A 109 13.58 7.14 38.76
CA GLU A 109 13.31 5.82 38.18
C GLU A 109 12.05 5.84 37.30
N THR A 110 11.00 6.53 37.75
CA THR A 110 9.77 6.72 36.98
C THR A 110 10.04 7.42 35.65
N GLY A 111 10.87 8.45 35.63
CA GLY A 111 11.26 9.18 34.41
C GLY A 111 12.05 8.29 33.45
N ARG A 112 12.98 7.47 33.97
CA ARG A 112 13.76 6.52 33.16
C ARG A 112 12.89 5.45 32.52
N ARG A 113 11.94 4.88 33.27
CA ARG A 113 11.00 3.88 32.78
C ARG A 113 10.06 4.45 31.72
N ILE A 114 9.52 5.66 31.95
CA ILE A 114 8.68 6.35 30.97
C ILE A 114 9.46 6.62 29.68
N ALA A 115 10.68 7.15 29.78
CA ALA A 115 11.51 7.42 28.61
C ALA A 115 11.84 6.14 27.82
N ALA A 116 12.21 5.05 28.50
CA ALA A 116 12.45 3.75 27.87
C ALA A 116 11.20 3.23 27.15
N GLY A 117 10.03 3.32 27.81
CA GLY A 117 8.74 2.95 27.24
C GLY A 117 8.36 3.78 26.03
N LEU A 118 8.59 5.10 26.08
CA LEU A 118 8.35 5.99 24.94
C LEU A 118 9.24 5.63 23.76
N VAL A 119 10.54 5.39 23.97
CA VAL A 119 11.44 4.98 22.89
C VAL A 119 10.99 3.65 22.28
N GLY A 120 10.70 2.65 23.10
CA GLY A 120 10.19 1.35 22.62
C GLY A 120 8.87 1.47 21.87
N GLY A 121 7.94 2.27 22.39
CA GLY A 121 6.66 2.56 21.76
C GLY A 121 6.81 3.28 20.41
N PHE A 122 7.66 4.31 20.34
CA PHE A 122 7.94 5.01 19.09
C PHE A 122 8.57 4.08 18.05
N VAL A 123 9.58 3.29 18.44
CA VAL A 123 10.20 2.31 17.53
C VAL A 123 9.17 1.28 17.03
N ALA A 124 8.32 0.76 17.91
CA ALA A 124 7.26 -0.17 17.54
C ALA A 124 6.23 0.48 16.61
N LEU A 125 5.84 1.72 16.88
CA LEU A 125 4.94 2.49 16.03
C LEU A 125 5.55 2.72 14.66
N CYS A 126 6.81 3.12 14.58
CA CYS A 126 7.55 3.30 13.33
C CYS A 126 7.60 1.99 12.51
N ALA A 127 7.95 0.87 13.15
CA ALA A 127 7.98 -0.43 12.50
C ALA A 127 6.60 -0.87 11.98
N ALA A 128 5.56 -0.69 12.80
CA ALA A 128 4.18 -1.01 12.42
C ALA A 128 3.68 -0.14 11.25
N ARG A 129 4.04 1.15 11.24
CA ARG A 129 3.72 2.07 10.14
C ARG A 129 4.46 1.70 8.87
N MET A 130 5.72 1.29 8.96
CA MET A 130 6.46 0.81 7.79
C MET A 130 5.87 -0.48 7.20
N ALA A 131 5.43 -1.42 8.04
CA ALA A 131 4.71 -2.61 7.56
C ALA A 131 3.42 -2.22 6.82
N TYR A 132 2.67 -1.24 7.34
CA TYR A 132 1.48 -0.71 6.68
C TYR A 132 1.78 -0.07 5.31
N VAL A 133 2.87 0.69 5.18
CA VAL A 133 3.31 1.26 3.88
C VAL A 133 3.51 0.14 2.85
N VAL A 134 4.19 -0.94 3.23
CA VAL A 134 4.44 -2.08 2.32
C VAL A 134 3.14 -2.75 1.89
N TRP A 135 2.20 -2.97 2.82
CA TRP A 135 0.88 -3.51 2.46
C TRP A 135 0.10 -2.58 1.54
N ARG A 136 0.18 -1.26 1.76
CA ARG A 136 -0.53 -0.29 0.93
C ARG A 136 0.03 -0.23 -0.49
N ASP A 137 1.34 -0.36 -0.65
CA ASP A 137 1.98 -0.49 -1.96
C ASP A 137 1.44 -1.74 -2.71
N ILE A 138 1.29 -2.88 -2.03
CA ILE A 138 0.72 -4.10 -2.61
C ILE A 138 -0.73 -3.89 -3.06
N ASP A 139 -1.54 -3.17 -2.29
CA ASP A 139 -2.92 -2.88 -2.65
C ASP A 139 -3.03 -1.98 -3.88
N ILE A 140 -2.12 -1.01 -4.03
CA ILE A 140 -2.06 -0.19 -5.26
C ILE A 140 -1.73 -1.07 -6.47
N VAL A 141 -0.76 -1.97 -6.34
CA VAL A 141 -0.40 -2.90 -7.43
C VAL A 141 -1.57 -3.82 -7.77
N ARG A 142 -2.31 -4.31 -6.77
CA ARG A 142 -3.54 -5.11 -7.00
C ARG A 142 -4.62 -4.31 -7.72
N LEU A 143 -4.80 -3.05 -7.36
CA LEU A 143 -5.76 -2.16 -8.01
C LEU A 143 -5.36 -1.88 -9.46
N GLN A 144 -4.06 -1.61 -9.71
CA GLN A 144 -3.52 -1.44 -11.06
C GLN A 144 -3.72 -2.70 -11.90
N LYS A 145 -3.40 -3.88 -11.35
CA LYS A 145 -3.63 -5.16 -12.01
C LYS A 145 -5.10 -5.33 -12.40
N ARG A 146 -6.03 -5.10 -11.47
CA ARG A 146 -7.47 -5.22 -11.72
C ARG A 146 -7.96 -4.28 -12.83
N LEU A 147 -7.41 -3.06 -12.89
CA LEU A 147 -7.75 -2.09 -13.93
C LEU A 147 -7.19 -2.48 -15.30
N ILE A 148 -5.96 -2.99 -15.36
CA ILE A 148 -5.35 -3.48 -16.61
C ILE A 148 -6.09 -4.72 -17.12
N ASP A 149 -6.30 -5.72 -16.25
CA ASP A 149 -6.97 -6.98 -16.62
C ASP A 149 -8.41 -6.70 -17.09
N GLY A 150 -9.14 -5.81 -16.41
CA GLY A 150 -10.50 -5.42 -16.81
C GLY A 150 -10.55 -4.62 -18.12
N ALA A 151 -9.55 -3.78 -18.40
CA ALA A 151 -9.46 -3.09 -19.68
C ALA A 151 -9.15 -4.06 -20.84
N ALA A 152 -8.27 -5.03 -20.61
CA ALA A 152 -7.95 -6.08 -21.58
C ALA A 152 -9.16 -6.98 -21.86
N GLU A 153 -9.91 -7.37 -20.83
CA GLU A 153 -11.16 -8.13 -20.99
C GLU A 153 -12.18 -7.34 -21.82
N LYS A 154 -12.40 -6.05 -21.52
CA LYS A 154 -13.32 -5.20 -22.29
C LYS A 154 -12.90 -5.08 -23.76
N GLU A 155 -11.60 -4.87 -24.03
CA GLU A 155 -11.09 -4.82 -25.41
C GLU A 155 -11.27 -6.15 -26.15
N SER A 156 -11.05 -7.28 -25.47
CA SER A 156 -11.28 -8.61 -26.06
C SER A 156 -12.76 -8.83 -26.41
N LEU A 157 -13.67 -8.42 -25.53
CA LEU A 157 -15.11 -8.52 -25.72
C LEU A 157 -15.60 -7.62 -26.87
N GLU A 158 -15.10 -6.38 -26.94
CA GLU A 158 -15.39 -5.47 -28.06
C GLU A 158 -14.89 -6.02 -29.41
N ARG A 159 -13.71 -6.66 -29.43
CA ARG A 159 -13.20 -7.34 -30.64
C ARG A 159 -14.07 -8.53 -31.03
N GLU A 160 -14.51 -9.35 -30.07
CA GLU A 160 -15.39 -10.49 -30.34
C GLU A 160 -16.74 -10.04 -30.88
N VAL A 161 -17.34 -8.99 -30.31
CA VAL A 161 -18.58 -8.39 -30.81
C VAL A 161 -18.40 -7.85 -32.22
N ALA A 162 -17.30 -7.13 -32.50
CA ALA A 162 -17.01 -6.62 -33.84
C ALA A 162 -16.84 -7.74 -34.88
N ILE A 163 -16.19 -8.86 -34.51
CA ILE A 163 -16.06 -10.04 -35.37
C ILE A 163 -17.42 -10.71 -35.59
N ALA A 164 -18.24 -10.81 -34.55
CA ALA A 164 -19.59 -11.37 -34.65
C ALA A 164 -20.47 -10.51 -35.58
N ASP A 165 -20.43 -9.18 -35.43
CA ASP A 165 -21.15 -8.24 -36.30
C ASP A 165 -20.66 -8.31 -37.75
N GLN A 166 -19.35 -8.43 -37.98
CA GLN A 166 -18.80 -8.67 -39.32
C GLN A 166 -19.30 -9.97 -39.92
N LYS A 167 -19.29 -11.07 -39.16
CA LYS A 167 -19.82 -12.36 -39.62
C LYS A 167 -21.32 -12.30 -39.92
N VAL A 168 -22.11 -11.63 -39.09
CA VAL A 168 -23.55 -11.43 -39.33
C VAL A 168 -23.79 -10.59 -40.58
N MET A 169 -22.99 -9.55 -40.80
CA MET A 169 -23.04 -8.73 -42.01
C MET A 169 -22.63 -9.54 -43.25
N GLU A 170 -21.61 -10.39 -43.16
CA GLU A 170 -21.23 -11.34 -44.20
C GLU A 170 -22.35 -12.34 -44.50
N PHE A 171 -22.99 -12.92 -43.49
CA PHE A 171 -24.13 -13.82 -43.71
C PHE A 171 -25.32 -13.12 -44.36
N LYS A 172 -25.58 -11.87 -44.00
CA LYS A 172 -26.64 -11.06 -44.61
C LYS A 172 -26.29 -10.67 -46.05
N SER A 173 -25.04 -10.31 -46.34
CA SER A 173 -24.59 -9.88 -47.67
C SER A 173 -24.33 -11.06 -48.62
N ALA A 174 -23.97 -12.23 -48.09
CA ALA A 174 -23.83 -13.49 -48.83
C ALA A 174 -25.18 -14.03 -49.36
N ASN A 175 -26.28 -13.33 -49.10
CA ASN A 175 -27.60 -13.55 -49.67
C ASN A 175 -27.92 -15.04 -49.73
N LEU A 176 -28.05 -15.67 -48.54
CA LEU A 176 -28.34 -17.10 -48.37
C LEU A 176 -29.30 -17.56 -49.47
N ARG A 177 -28.74 -18.20 -50.51
CA ARG A 177 -29.52 -19.01 -51.43
C ARG A 177 -30.23 -19.99 -50.50
N ARG A 178 -31.56 -19.87 -50.40
CA ARG A 178 -32.39 -20.89 -49.76
C ARG A 178 -31.94 -22.20 -50.37
N VAL A 179 -31.20 -23.00 -49.61
CA VAL A 179 -30.93 -24.38 -49.98
C VAL A 179 -32.33 -24.99 -50.05
N PRO A 180 -32.78 -25.47 -51.22
CA PRO A 180 -34.09 -26.09 -51.33
C PRO A 180 -34.08 -27.25 -50.35
N VAL A 181 -34.85 -27.13 -49.27
CA VAL A 181 -35.10 -28.26 -48.40
C VAL A 181 -36.02 -29.16 -49.20
N GLU A 182 -35.46 -30.19 -49.84
CA GLU A 182 -36.26 -31.22 -50.49
C GLU A 182 -37.19 -31.81 -49.42
N PRO A 183 -38.52 -31.87 -49.67
CA PRO A 183 -39.45 -32.43 -48.71
C PRO A 183 -39.02 -33.86 -48.38
N PRO A 184 -39.03 -34.26 -47.11
CA PRO A 184 -38.57 -35.59 -46.71
C PRO A 184 -39.35 -36.64 -47.50
N LYS A 185 -38.61 -37.49 -48.23
CA LYS A 185 -39.16 -38.58 -49.01
C LYS A 185 -40.04 -39.43 -48.09
N ALA A 186 -41.34 -39.43 -48.34
CA ALA A 186 -42.26 -40.31 -47.63
C ALA A 186 -41.85 -41.75 -47.93
N TRP A 187 -41.42 -42.47 -46.91
CA TRP A 187 -41.15 -43.90 -47.03
C TRP A 187 -42.48 -44.64 -47.03
N GLY A 188 -42.90 -45.13 -48.20
CA GLY A 188 -44.02 -46.06 -48.36
C GLY A 188 -44.87 -45.81 -49.61
N GLU A 189 -44.52 -46.49 -50.70
CA GLU A 189 -45.52 -47.13 -51.57
C GLU A 189 -45.90 -48.48 -50.97
#